data_AF-A0AAV6NEY5-F1
#
_entry.id   AF-A0AAV6NEY5-F1
#
_cell.length_a   1.000
_cell.length_b   1.000
_cell.length_c   1.000
_cell.angle_alpha   90.00
_cell.angle_beta   90.00
_cell.angle_gamma   90.00
#
_symmetry.space_group_name_H-M   'P 1'
#
loop_
_entity.id
_entity.type
_entity.pdbx_description
1 polymer ?
#
loop_
_entity_poly.entity_id
_entity_poly.type
_entity_poly.pdbx_seq_one_letter_code
_entity_poly.pdbx_strand_id
1 'polypeptide(L)'
;MTMASLPTAAAIANVTKTATNRRFLFFSSSFSSSLSHKFAHSRPFFALRPTFPCFTPPLHKDKVASIQETRGRISRNGARFPFSFCTVSSTEPATSDAPIASSSSSSDKDDGNDNDDPEKKIKDAADMLDIRVGRIIKAWRHQEADSLYVEEVDVGEPEPRLICSGLVKYIPLDQLLDRRVVVLANLKPRNMRGIKSFGMLMAASDSLHENVELLLPPEDSIPGERIWFGSQDDKEKQPDAATANQIQKKKIWEMVQPHLKTDASCTAVLGPHPMRTSAGLVTTTSLKHANIS
;
A
#
# COMPACT_ATOMS: atom_id res chain seq x y z
N MET A 1 -33.70 -17.55 73.08
CA MET A 1 -34.49 -17.85 71.86
C MET A 1 -33.47 -18.04 70.73
N THR A 2 -32.83 -19.22 70.68
CA THR A 2 -33.03 -20.32 69.68
C THR A 2 -32.45 -19.95 68.30
N MET A 3 -31.20 -20.29 67.98
CA MET A 3 -30.65 -21.57 67.47
C MET A 3 -31.16 -22.00 66.07
N ALA A 4 -30.17 -22.23 65.19
CA ALA A 4 -30.08 -23.25 64.13
C ALA A 4 -30.89 -23.08 62.81
N SER A 5 -30.21 -23.23 61.67
CA SER A 5 -30.20 -24.50 60.88
C SER A 5 -30.01 -24.24 59.37
N LEU A 6 -28.94 -24.80 58.79
CA LEU A 6 -28.93 -25.25 57.38
C LEU A 6 -29.83 -26.49 57.24
N PRO A 7 -30.45 -26.74 56.07
CA PRO A 7 -30.12 -27.95 55.29
C PRO A 7 -30.12 -27.70 53.75
N THR A 8 -29.20 -28.28 52.97
CA THR A 8 -29.23 -29.60 52.28
C THR A 8 -29.84 -29.57 50.86
N ALA A 9 -29.09 -30.15 49.93
CA ALA A 9 -29.38 -30.36 48.51
C ALA A 9 -30.43 -31.45 48.24
N ALA A 10 -31.20 -31.32 47.15
CA ALA A 10 -31.79 -32.38 46.31
C ALA A 10 -32.53 -31.72 45.11
N ALA A 11 -32.05 -31.84 43.88
CA ALA A 11 -32.42 -32.87 42.90
C ALA A 11 -33.83 -32.69 42.29
N ILE A 12 -33.91 -32.22 41.03
CA ILE A 12 -34.92 -32.66 40.07
C ILE A 12 -34.22 -32.96 38.74
N ALA A 13 -34.22 -34.25 38.42
CA ALA A 13 -33.87 -34.80 37.13
C ALA A 13 -34.94 -34.46 36.09
N ASN A 14 -34.53 -34.21 34.85
CA ASN A 14 -35.35 -34.57 33.70
C ASN A 14 -34.52 -35.35 32.69
N VAL A 15 -34.83 -36.65 32.67
CA VAL A 15 -34.44 -37.65 31.71
C VAL A 15 -35.50 -37.67 30.62
N THR A 16 -35.12 -37.49 29.36
CA THR A 16 -35.75 -38.23 28.26
C THR A 16 -34.67 -38.68 27.28
N LYS A 17 -34.33 -39.96 27.39
CA LYS A 17 -33.64 -40.77 26.39
C LYS A 17 -34.63 -41.25 25.33
N THR A 18 -34.18 -41.26 24.09
CA THR A 18 -34.49 -42.28 23.07
C THR A 18 -33.28 -42.24 22.11
N ALA A 19 -32.29 -43.15 22.15
CA ALA A 19 -32.29 -44.60 21.94
C ALA A 19 -33.05 -45.00 20.67
N THR A 20 -32.62 -45.90 19.78
CA THR A 20 -31.43 -46.74 19.58
C THR A 20 -31.76 -47.58 18.33
N ASN A 21 -30.82 -47.77 17.39
CA ASN A 21 -30.42 -49.05 16.75
C ASN A 21 -29.73 -48.76 15.41
N ARG A 22 -28.44 -49.10 15.17
CA ARG A 22 -27.83 -50.44 14.93
C ARG A 22 -28.59 -51.21 13.82
N ARG A 23 -27.97 -51.80 12.80
CA ARG A 23 -26.67 -52.50 12.75
C ARG A 23 -26.40 -52.91 11.28
N PHE A 24 -25.12 -52.91 10.91
CA PHE A 24 -24.41 -53.91 10.07
C PHE A 24 -24.87 -54.23 8.64
N LEU A 25 -23.93 -54.17 7.68
CA LEU A 25 -23.40 -55.25 6.84
C LEU A 25 -22.25 -54.67 5.98
N PHE A 26 -20.99 -55.05 6.23
CA PHE A 26 -20.17 -55.97 5.41
C PHE A 26 -20.02 -55.59 3.92
N PHE A 27 -18.81 -55.18 3.51
CA PHE A 27 -18.08 -55.86 2.42
C PHE A 27 -16.58 -55.51 2.44
N SER A 28 -15.76 -56.57 2.49
CA SER A 28 -14.31 -56.57 2.28
C SER A 28 -14.01 -57.42 1.04
N SER A 29 -13.05 -57.00 0.22
CA SER A 29 -12.19 -57.87 -0.61
C SER A 29 -11.23 -56.95 -1.39
N SER A 30 -9.93 -56.88 -1.06
CA SER A 30 -8.86 -57.79 -1.49
C SER A 30 -8.70 -57.91 -3.02
N PHE A 31 -7.60 -57.37 -3.55
CA PHE A 31 -6.88 -58.02 -4.63
C PHE A 31 -5.36 -57.83 -4.48
N SER A 32 -4.65 -58.91 -4.78
CA SER A 32 -3.31 -59.27 -4.34
C SER A 32 -2.22 -58.95 -5.36
N SER A 33 -1.02 -58.85 -4.83
CA SER A 33 0.34 -58.73 -5.38
C SER A 33 0.68 -59.60 -6.59
N SER A 34 1.64 -59.13 -7.40
CA SER A 34 2.65 -60.02 -8.00
C SER A 34 4.00 -59.31 -8.19
N LEU A 35 5.03 -60.05 -7.80
CA LEU A 35 6.45 -59.76 -7.68
C LEU A 35 7.18 -60.23 -8.95
N SER A 36 8.22 -59.53 -9.40
CA SER A 36 9.34 -60.16 -10.13
C SER A 36 10.61 -59.30 -10.12
N HIS A 37 11.63 -59.85 -9.47
CA HIS A 37 13.04 -59.46 -9.48
C HIS A 37 13.71 -59.73 -10.84
N LYS A 38 14.54 -58.79 -11.34
CA LYS A 38 15.83 -59.01 -12.04
C LYS A 38 16.67 -57.73 -11.87
N PHE A 39 17.67 -57.68 -10.98
CA PHE A 39 19.07 -58.09 -11.13
C PHE A 39 19.88 -57.34 -12.21
N ALA A 40 20.98 -56.76 -11.73
CA ALA A 40 22.30 -56.60 -12.36
C ALA A 40 22.67 -55.34 -13.17
N HIS A 41 23.85 -54.82 -12.78
CA HIS A 41 24.90 -54.12 -13.56
C HIS A 41 24.61 -52.65 -13.89
N SER A 42 25.57 -51.71 -13.95
CA SER A 42 27.01 -51.66 -13.66
C SER A 42 27.43 -50.27 -14.16
N ARG A 43 28.19 -49.55 -13.32
CA ARG A 43 29.16 -48.48 -13.64
C ARG A 43 28.69 -47.02 -13.84
N PRO A 44 29.48 -46.06 -13.31
CA PRO A 44 29.33 -44.62 -13.51
C PRO A 44 30.08 -44.18 -14.76
N PHE A 45 29.64 -43.16 -15.49
CA PHE A 45 30.52 -42.53 -16.49
C PHE A 45 30.10 -41.08 -16.80
N PHE A 46 31.10 -40.21 -16.67
CA PHE A 46 31.33 -38.94 -17.37
C PHE A 46 30.56 -37.67 -16.99
N ALA A 47 31.31 -36.84 -16.26
CA ALA A 47 31.35 -35.39 -16.37
C ALA A 47 31.32 -34.91 -17.83
N LEU A 48 30.68 -33.76 -18.07
CA LEU A 48 31.10 -32.78 -19.07
C LEU A 48 30.50 -31.41 -18.71
N ARG A 49 31.36 -30.53 -18.19
CA ARG A 49 31.19 -29.07 -18.22
C ARG A 49 31.27 -28.61 -19.68
N PRO A 50 30.44 -27.65 -20.13
CA PRO A 50 30.82 -26.78 -21.23
C PRO A 50 31.36 -25.47 -20.66
N THR A 51 32.68 -25.31 -20.82
CA THR A 51 33.38 -24.03 -20.80
C THR A 51 32.86 -23.16 -21.94
N PHE A 52 32.31 -21.98 -21.64
CA PHE A 52 32.08 -20.96 -22.68
C PHE A 52 33.31 -20.05 -22.80
N PRO A 53 33.75 -19.77 -24.05
CA PRO A 53 34.98 -19.05 -24.32
C PRO A 53 34.87 -17.54 -24.12
N CYS A 54 35.97 -16.98 -23.61
CA CYS A 54 36.29 -15.56 -23.59
C CYS A 54 36.25 -14.97 -25.02
N PHE A 55 35.55 -13.86 -25.20
CA PHE A 55 35.60 -13.06 -26.42
C PHE A 55 35.69 -11.55 -26.07
N THR A 56 36.92 -11.05 -26.00
CA THR A 56 37.29 -9.65 -26.29
C THR A 56 37.65 -9.57 -27.79
N PRO A 57 37.45 -8.47 -28.57
CA PRO A 57 37.98 -7.11 -28.33
C PRO A 57 37.10 -6.00 -29.03
N PRO A 58 37.56 -4.79 -29.48
CA PRO A 58 38.77 -4.01 -29.21
C PRO A 58 38.54 -2.54 -28.76
N LEU A 59 39.65 -1.93 -28.33
CA LEU A 59 39.90 -0.48 -28.20
C LEU A 59 39.33 0.35 -29.37
N HIS A 60 38.67 1.46 -29.04
CA HIS A 60 38.77 2.67 -29.85
C HIS A 60 39.03 3.90 -28.98
N LYS A 61 39.92 4.74 -29.50
CA LYS A 61 40.53 5.90 -28.86
C LYS A 61 39.61 7.10 -29.04
N ASP A 62 39.24 7.78 -27.96
CA ASP A 62 38.64 9.12 -28.06
C ASP A 62 39.60 10.20 -27.55
N LYS A 63 39.61 11.26 -28.34
CA LYS A 63 40.58 12.35 -28.37
C LYS A 63 40.39 13.30 -27.19
N VAL A 64 41.52 13.73 -26.66
CA VAL A 64 41.68 14.92 -25.84
C VAL A 64 41.53 16.18 -26.71
N ALA A 65 40.66 17.09 -26.29
CA ALA A 65 40.70 18.53 -26.60
C ALA A 65 40.11 19.26 -25.37
N SER A 66 40.93 19.81 -24.47
CA SER A 66 41.62 21.11 -24.55
C SER A 66 40.67 22.32 -24.67
N ILE A 67 40.45 22.95 -23.51
CA ILE A 67 40.48 24.41 -23.25
C ILE A 67 39.55 25.30 -24.09
N GLN A 68 38.61 25.98 -23.42
CA GLN A 68 38.67 27.45 -23.32
C GLN A 68 37.72 27.99 -22.24
N GLU A 69 38.36 28.57 -21.24
CA GLU A 69 37.82 29.46 -20.22
C GLU A 69 37.44 30.80 -20.86
N THR A 70 36.22 31.28 -20.61
CA THR A 70 35.85 32.68 -20.88
C THR A 70 35.15 33.28 -19.68
N ARG A 71 35.79 34.32 -19.15
CA ARG A 71 35.30 35.23 -18.11
C ARG A 71 34.30 36.23 -18.70
N GLY A 72 33.28 36.62 -17.91
CA GLY A 72 32.47 37.82 -18.11
C GLY A 72 31.34 37.90 -17.07
N ARG A 73 31.54 38.52 -15.91
CA ARG A 73 31.33 39.96 -15.57
C ARG A 73 29.85 40.36 -15.36
N ILE A 74 29.47 40.45 -14.07
CA ILE A 74 28.72 41.50 -13.34
C ILE A 74 27.74 42.38 -14.15
N SER A 75 26.45 42.45 -13.73
CA SER A 75 25.80 43.69 -13.21
C SER A 75 24.32 43.49 -12.82
N ARG A 76 23.82 44.47 -12.05
CA ARG A 76 22.66 44.54 -11.15
C ARG A 76 21.35 45.04 -11.81
N ASN A 77 20.29 45.04 -10.99
CA ASN A 77 19.02 45.77 -11.05
C ASN A 77 17.96 45.17 -11.98
N GLY A 78 16.65 45.20 -11.70
CA GLY A 78 15.87 45.90 -10.68
C GLY A 78 14.38 45.67 -10.98
N ALA A 79 13.54 45.85 -9.96
CA ALA A 79 12.10 45.58 -9.91
C ALA A 79 11.23 46.23 -11.02
N ARG A 80 10.04 45.65 -11.26
CA ARG A 80 8.71 46.29 -11.01
C ARG A 80 7.54 45.45 -11.56
N PHE A 81 6.61 45.16 -10.66
CA PHE A 81 5.20 44.86 -10.95
C PHE A 81 4.44 46.13 -11.31
N PRO A 82 3.32 46.04 -12.03
CA PRO A 82 2.24 46.99 -11.86
C PRO A 82 0.92 46.31 -11.45
N PHE A 83 0.40 46.75 -10.31
CA PHE A 83 -1.02 46.82 -9.98
C PHE A 83 -1.61 48.09 -10.63
N SER A 84 -2.83 48.01 -11.14
CA SER A 84 -3.69 49.16 -11.52
C SER A 84 -5.08 48.60 -11.87
N PHE A 85 -6.25 49.15 -11.55
CA PHE A 85 -6.74 50.19 -10.65
C PHE A 85 -8.28 50.08 -10.73
N CYS A 86 -8.99 50.19 -9.61
CA CYS A 86 -10.46 50.23 -9.58
C CYS A 86 -10.99 51.56 -10.12
N THR A 87 -12.11 51.55 -10.85
CA THR A 87 -12.94 52.74 -11.03
C THR A 87 -14.42 52.38 -11.07
N VAL A 88 -15.18 53.02 -10.18
CA VAL A 88 -16.64 52.99 -10.01
C VAL A 88 -17.29 53.97 -10.99
N SER A 89 -18.47 53.62 -11.52
CA SER A 89 -19.52 54.60 -11.84
C SER A 89 -20.89 53.91 -11.89
N SER A 90 -21.83 54.47 -11.13
CA SER A 90 -23.26 54.16 -11.04
C SER A 90 -24.02 54.44 -12.36
N THR A 91 -25.23 53.89 -12.51
CA THR A 91 -26.50 54.55 -12.97
C THR A 91 -27.64 53.50 -13.09
N GLU A 92 -28.79 53.73 -12.44
CA GLU A 92 -30.10 53.07 -12.73
C GLU A 92 -30.88 53.86 -13.81
N PRO A 93 -31.96 53.36 -14.49
CA PRO A 93 -33.30 53.19 -13.87
C PRO A 93 -34.33 52.19 -14.51
N ALA A 94 -35.45 51.98 -13.79
CA ALA A 94 -36.86 51.83 -14.24
C ALA A 94 -37.50 50.50 -14.75
N THR A 95 -38.40 49.95 -13.89
CA THR A 95 -39.79 49.43 -14.08
C THR A 95 -40.28 48.65 -15.31
N SER A 96 -40.89 47.46 -15.09
CA SER A 96 -42.29 47.14 -15.45
C SER A 96 -42.82 45.79 -14.88
N ASP A 97 -44.02 45.87 -14.31
CA ASP A 97 -45.20 44.96 -14.29
C ASP A 97 -45.15 43.45 -13.94
N ALA A 98 -46.11 43.07 -13.08
CA ALA A 98 -46.50 41.72 -12.64
C ALA A 98 -47.43 40.99 -13.65
N PRO A 99 -47.69 39.66 -13.51
CA PRO A 99 -48.77 39.22 -12.61
C PRO A 99 -48.55 37.87 -11.89
N ILE A 100 -49.46 37.65 -10.93
CA ILE A 100 -49.61 36.54 -9.98
C ILE A 100 -50.08 35.23 -10.67
N ALA A 101 -49.51 34.07 -10.28
CA ALA A 101 -50.25 32.80 -10.19
C ALA A 101 -49.57 31.80 -9.24
N SER A 102 -50.30 31.45 -8.20
CA SER A 102 -50.10 30.37 -7.23
C SER A 102 -50.11 28.97 -7.88
N SER A 103 -49.25 28.06 -7.43
CA SER A 103 -49.66 26.80 -6.75
C SER A 103 -48.55 25.75 -6.71
N SER A 104 -48.46 25.13 -5.55
CA SER A 104 -47.75 23.93 -5.14
C SER A 104 -47.77 22.75 -6.13
N SER A 105 -46.64 22.07 -6.29
CA SER A 105 -46.51 20.65 -5.90
C SER A 105 -45.07 20.15 -6.02
N SER A 106 -44.61 19.63 -4.90
CA SER A 106 -43.44 18.78 -4.68
C SER A 106 -43.55 17.45 -5.45
N SER A 107 -42.46 17.03 -6.08
CA SER A 107 -42.12 15.62 -6.26
C SER A 107 -40.62 15.46 -6.61
N ASP A 108 -39.85 15.32 -5.54
CA ASP A 108 -38.68 14.47 -5.36
C ASP A 108 -37.93 14.01 -6.63
N LYS A 109 -36.81 14.69 -6.88
CA LYS A 109 -35.61 14.05 -7.41
C LYS A 109 -34.56 14.12 -6.31
N ASP A 110 -34.40 12.99 -5.64
CA ASP A 110 -33.22 12.66 -4.86
C ASP A 110 -32.02 12.62 -5.80
N ASP A 111 -31.38 13.77 -5.95
CA ASP A 111 -30.05 13.90 -6.52
C ASP A 111 -29.18 14.47 -5.41
N GLY A 112 -28.77 13.58 -4.50
CA GLY A 112 -27.87 13.89 -3.39
C GLY A 112 -26.49 14.27 -3.91
N ASN A 113 -26.35 15.49 -4.41
CA ASN A 113 -25.06 16.12 -4.64
C ASN A 113 -24.48 16.59 -3.29
N ASP A 114 -24.02 15.65 -2.49
CA ASP A 114 -23.30 15.89 -1.23
C ASP A 114 -21.79 15.72 -1.47
N ASN A 115 -21.26 16.54 -2.39
CA ASN A 115 -19.89 16.51 -2.88
C ASN A 115 -19.07 17.75 -2.49
N ASP A 116 -19.40 18.48 -1.43
CA ASP A 116 -18.67 19.72 -1.10
C ASP A 116 -17.77 19.65 0.14
N ASP A 117 -17.66 18.51 0.80
CA ASP A 117 -16.64 18.32 1.84
C ASP A 117 -15.28 17.98 1.19
N PRO A 118 -14.24 18.85 1.33
CA PRO A 118 -12.90 18.55 0.81
C PRO A 118 -12.30 17.29 1.43
N GLU A 119 -12.65 16.95 2.67
CA GLU A 119 -12.11 15.79 3.37
C GLU A 119 -12.60 14.49 2.76
N LYS A 120 -13.91 14.40 2.50
CA LYS A 120 -14.54 13.26 1.83
C LYS A 120 -13.94 13.03 0.44
N LYS A 121 -13.71 14.10 -0.34
CA LYS A 121 -13.04 14.02 -1.66
C LYS A 121 -11.66 13.40 -1.57
N ILE A 122 -10.87 13.76 -0.55
CA ILE A 122 -9.52 13.23 -0.34
C ILE A 122 -9.59 11.77 0.08
N LYS A 123 -10.52 11.40 0.97
CA LYS A 123 -10.75 10.01 1.37
C LYS A 123 -11.14 9.15 0.17
N ASP A 124 -12.10 9.58 -0.63
CA ASP A 124 -12.54 8.86 -1.83
C ASP A 124 -11.38 8.70 -2.83
N ALA A 125 -10.52 9.72 -2.98
CA ALA A 125 -9.32 9.63 -3.79
C ALA A 125 -8.29 8.65 -3.22
N ALA A 126 -8.10 8.61 -1.90
CA ALA A 126 -7.22 7.65 -1.23
C ALA A 126 -7.73 6.22 -1.36
N ASP A 127 -9.05 6.02 -1.30
CA ASP A 127 -9.71 4.74 -1.48
C ASP A 127 -9.57 4.20 -2.92
N MET A 128 -9.17 5.04 -3.90
CA MET A 128 -8.79 4.61 -5.25
C MET A 128 -7.34 4.08 -5.33
N LEU A 129 -6.49 4.38 -4.34
CA LEU A 129 -5.11 3.87 -4.30
C LEU A 129 -5.09 2.37 -3.98
N ASP A 130 -4.14 1.66 -4.56
CA ASP A 130 -3.92 0.25 -4.27
C ASP A 130 -2.78 0.13 -3.25
N ILE A 131 -3.11 0.35 -1.99
CA ILE A 131 -2.18 0.22 -0.88
C ILE A 131 -2.36 -1.17 -0.30
N ARG A 132 -1.30 -1.99 -0.31
CA ARG A 132 -1.33 -3.37 0.16
C ARG A 132 -0.27 -3.64 1.20
N VAL A 133 -0.52 -4.64 2.03
CA VAL A 133 0.50 -5.25 2.87
C VAL A 133 1.45 -6.05 1.97
N GLY A 134 2.75 -5.84 2.12
CA GLY A 134 3.78 -6.61 1.45
C GLY A 134 4.74 -7.28 2.45
N ARG A 135 5.43 -8.33 2.01
CA ARG A 135 6.53 -8.96 2.74
C ARG A 135 7.78 -8.95 1.89
N ILE A 136 8.88 -8.42 2.42
CA ILE A 136 10.17 -8.41 1.73
C ILE A 136 10.76 -9.83 1.80
N ILE A 137 10.85 -10.51 0.65
CA ILE A 137 11.46 -11.84 0.54
C ILE A 137 12.98 -11.70 0.47
N LYS A 138 13.46 -10.77 -0.35
CA LYS A 138 14.89 -10.50 -0.53
C LYS A 138 15.12 -9.02 -0.67
N ALA A 139 16.28 -8.56 -0.21
CA ALA A 139 16.76 -7.21 -0.44
C ALA A 139 18.27 -7.23 -0.70
N TRP A 140 18.75 -6.37 -1.59
CA TRP A 140 20.17 -6.17 -1.84
C TRP A 140 20.46 -4.73 -2.26
N ARG A 141 21.73 -4.31 -2.19
CA ARG A 141 22.15 -2.97 -2.64
C ARG A 141 22.15 -2.87 -4.15
N HIS A 142 21.68 -1.75 -4.67
CA HIS A 142 21.71 -1.48 -6.10
C HIS A 142 23.15 -1.35 -6.60
N GLN A 143 23.48 -1.99 -7.74
CA GLN A 143 24.85 -2.03 -8.25
C GLN A 143 25.37 -0.67 -8.72
N GLU A 144 24.51 0.14 -9.33
CA GLU A 144 24.86 1.47 -9.85
C GLU A 144 24.48 2.65 -8.92
N ALA A 145 23.91 2.38 -7.73
CA ALA A 145 23.36 3.43 -6.88
C ALA A 145 23.51 3.15 -5.38
N ASP A 146 24.41 3.88 -4.74
CA ASP A 146 24.77 3.67 -3.32
C ASP A 146 23.65 4.00 -2.34
N SER A 147 22.65 4.78 -2.77
CA SER A 147 21.52 5.19 -1.93
C SER A 147 20.28 4.31 -2.10
N LEU A 148 20.31 3.32 -2.99
CA LEU A 148 19.15 2.51 -3.32
C LEU A 148 19.33 1.05 -2.91
N TYR A 149 18.28 0.48 -2.34
CA TYR A 149 18.08 -0.95 -2.26
C TYR A 149 17.18 -1.41 -3.39
N VAL A 150 17.29 -2.70 -3.70
CA VAL A 150 16.41 -3.43 -4.60
C VAL A 150 15.80 -4.55 -3.77
N GLU A 151 14.48 -4.55 -3.69
CA GLU A 151 13.71 -5.50 -2.89
C GLU A 151 12.78 -6.35 -3.77
N GLU A 152 12.75 -7.65 -3.50
CA GLU A 152 11.68 -8.56 -3.96
C GLU A 152 10.60 -8.59 -2.88
N VAL A 153 9.41 -8.06 -3.18
CA VAL A 153 8.31 -7.91 -2.23
C VAL A 153 7.12 -8.74 -2.67
N ASP A 154 6.71 -9.67 -1.82
CA ASP A 154 5.46 -10.41 -1.96
C ASP A 154 4.28 -9.52 -1.58
N VAL A 155 3.38 -9.28 -2.53
CA VAL A 155 2.14 -8.51 -2.33
C VAL A 155 0.90 -9.38 -2.61
N GLY A 156 1.00 -10.70 -2.40
CA GLY A 156 -0.07 -11.66 -2.65
C GLY A 156 -0.35 -11.89 -4.14
N GLU A 157 0.62 -11.57 -4.99
CA GLU A 157 0.60 -11.82 -6.43
C GLU A 157 1.37 -13.12 -6.76
N PRO A 158 1.15 -13.73 -7.93
CA PRO A 158 1.84 -14.97 -8.30
C PRO A 158 3.37 -14.81 -8.39
N GLU A 159 3.85 -13.61 -8.70
CA GLU A 159 5.27 -13.27 -8.71
C GLU A 159 5.55 -12.09 -7.78
N PRO A 160 6.63 -12.13 -6.98
CA PRO A 160 7.01 -11.00 -6.15
C PRO A 160 7.41 -9.81 -7.02
N ARG A 161 7.07 -8.62 -6.56
CA ARG A 161 7.38 -7.38 -7.28
C ARG A 161 8.78 -6.92 -6.95
N LEU A 162 9.48 -6.43 -7.96
CA LEU A 162 10.74 -5.73 -7.78
C LEU A 162 10.44 -4.27 -7.41
N ILE A 163 10.90 -3.83 -6.25
CA ILE A 163 10.78 -2.45 -5.77
C ILE A 163 12.19 -1.92 -5.54
N CYS A 164 12.37 -0.61 -5.75
CA CYS A 164 13.61 0.06 -5.39
C CYS A 164 13.31 1.15 -4.36
N SER A 165 13.94 1.08 -3.20
CA SER A 165 13.74 2.05 -2.11
C SER A 165 15.01 2.83 -1.79
N GLY A 166 14.84 4.08 -1.36
CA GLY A 166 15.93 4.99 -0.95
C GLY A 166 16.37 4.84 0.51
N LEU A 167 16.36 3.63 1.06
CA LEU A 167 16.47 3.39 2.52
C LEU A 167 17.89 3.12 3.02
N VAL A 168 18.91 3.08 2.14
CA VAL A 168 20.29 2.67 2.49
C VAL A 168 20.90 3.45 3.65
N LYS A 169 20.57 4.74 3.77
CA LYS A 169 21.10 5.62 4.82
C LYS A 169 20.40 5.45 6.17
N TYR A 170 19.19 4.88 6.17
CA TYR A 170 18.29 4.88 7.33
C TYR A 170 18.14 3.50 7.95
N ILE A 171 18.01 2.47 7.10
CA ILE A 171 17.69 1.10 7.55
C ILE A 171 18.77 0.13 7.04
N PRO A 172 19.40 -0.65 7.94
CA PRO A 172 20.35 -1.68 7.53
C PRO A 172 19.61 -2.84 6.84
N LEU A 173 20.31 -3.52 5.94
CA LEU A 173 19.74 -4.58 5.09
C LEU A 173 19.10 -5.72 5.92
N ASP A 174 19.72 -6.08 7.03
CA ASP A 174 19.26 -7.19 7.90
C ASP A 174 17.88 -6.91 8.52
N GLN A 175 17.51 -5.65 8.67
CA GLN A 175 16.21 -5.25 9.20
C GLN A 175 15.12 -5.18 8.11
N LEU A 176 15.47 -5.33 6.83
CA LEU A 176 14.50 -5.34 5.73
C LEU A 176 14.03 -6.77 5.40
N LEU A 177 14.89 -7.78 5.60
CA LEU A 177 14.54 -9.16 5.29
C LEU A 177 13.38 -9.66 6.13
N ASP A 178 12.44 -10.36 5.50
CA ASP A 178 11.21 -10.89 6.10
C ASP A 178 10.32 -9.87 6.80
N ARG A 179 10.59 -8.57 6.60
CA ARG A 179 9.80 -7.50 7.20
C ARG A 179 8.53 -7.29 6.43
N ARG A 180 7.45 -7.06 7.18
CA ARG A 180 6.16 -6.64 6.63
C ARG A 180 6.17 -5.14 6.45
N VAL A 181 5.71 -4.72 5.29
CA VAL A 181 5.76 -3.33 4.85
C VAL A 181 4.44 -2.97 4.20
N VAL A 182 4.19 -1.67 4.06
CA VAL A 182 3.08 -1.18 3.26
C VAL A 182 3.59 -0.76 1.89
N VAL A 183 2.91 -1.20 0.85
CA VAL A 183 3.30 -1.01 -0.55
C VAL A 183 2.19 -0.29 -1.30
N LEU A 184 2.54 0.78 -2.02
CA LEU A 184 1.68 1.37 -3.02
C LEU A 184 1.90 0.67 -4.38
N ALA A 185 0.89 -0.09 -4.82
CA ALA A 185 1.00 -1.08 -5.89
C ALA A 185 0.45 -0.60 -7.25
N ASN A 186 -0.38 0.43 -7.31
CA ASN A 186 -0.97 0.91 -8.57
C ASN A 186 -0.28 2.14 -9.17
N LEU A 187 0.96 2.44 -8.77
CA LEU A 187 1.77 3.42 -9.47
C LEU A 187 2.28 2.87 -10.81
N LYS A 188 2.50 3.77 -11.77
CA LYS A 188 3.16 3.41 -13.02
C LYS A 188 4.61 3.02 -12.72
N PRO A 189 5.11 1.90 -13.27
CA PRO A 189 6.48 1.48 -13.03
C PRO A 189 7.49 2.57 -13.40
N ARG A 190 8.45 2.82 -12.51
CA ARG A 190 9.49 3.83 -12.70
C ARG A 190 10.85 3.15 -12.84
N ASN A 191 11.63 3.57 -13.83
CA ASN A 191 13.01 3.13 -13.98
C ASN A 191 13.91 3.94 -13.05
N MET A 192 14.65 3.26 -12.18
CA MET A 192 15.62 3.82 -11.25
C MET A 192 16.97 3.18 -11.55
N ARG A 193 17.85 3.91 -12.25
CA ARG A 193 19.23 3.48 -12.55
C ARG A 193 19.32 2.12 -13.25
N GLY A 194 18.42 1.89 -14.21
CA GLY A 194 18.39 0.68 -15.03
C GLY A 194 17.40 -0.39 -14.54
N ILE A 195 16.97 -0.33 -13.28
CA ILE A 195 16.02 -1.28 -12.70
C ILE A 195 14.61 -0.67 -12.67
N LYS A 196 13.60 -1.43 -13.11
CA LYS A 196 12.19 -1.01 -13.04
C LYS A 196 11.61 -1.35 -11.67
N SER A 197 11.20 -0.33 -10.93
CA SER A 197 10.43 -0.47 -9.69
C SER A 197 8.93 -0.54 -10.00
N PHE A 198 8.26 -1.59 -9.51
CA PHE A 198 6.83 -1.89 -9.70
C PHE A 198 5.97 -1.52 -8.47
N GLY A 199 6.43 -0.53 -7.71
CA GLY A 199 5.73 -0.03 -6.54
C GLY A 199 6.60 0.94 -5.76
N MET A 200 6.10 1.30 -4.58
CA MET A 200 6.78 2.16 -3.63
C MET A 200 6.51 1.64 -2.22
N LEU A 201 7.57 1.48 -1.42
CA LEU A 201 7.42 1.22 0.01
C LEU A 201 7.02 2.51 0.71
N MET A 202 5.99 2.43 1.54
CA MET A 202 5.52 3.57 2.32
C MET A 202 6.37 3.73 3.57
N ALA A 203 6.87 4.94 3.80
CA ALA A 203 7.67 5.28 4.96
C ALA A 203 7.20 6.61 5.57
N ALA A 204 7.32 6.71 6.89
CA ALA A 204 7.22 7.98 7.59
C ALA A 204 8.59 8.66 7.61
N SER A 205 8.59 9.97 7.39
CA SER A 205 9.77 10.82 7.50
C SER A 205 9.47 12.05 8.34
N ASP A 206 10.45 12.44 9.15
CA ASP A 206 10.37 13.69 9.89
C ASP A 206 10.36 14.91 8.95
N SER A 207 10.06 16.10 9.49
CA SER A 207 9.98 17.32 8.68
C SER A 207 11.32 17.74 8.08
N LEU A 208 12.44 17.27 8.63
CA LEU A 208 13.80 17.56 8.15
C LEU A 208 14.33 16.47 7.18
N HIS A 209 13.60 15.37 7.00
CA HIS A 209 14.01 14.17 6.29
C HIS A 209 15.34 13.57 6.79
N GLU A 210 15.64 13.72 8.08
CA GLU A 210 16.82 13.14 8.73
C GLU A 210 16.53 11.70 9.21
N ASN A 211 15.30 11.47 9.66
CA ASN A 211 14.85 10.16 10.15
C ASN A 211 13.74 9.63 9.24
N VAL A 212 13.90 8.39 8.78
CA VAL A 212 12.94 7.70 7.93
C VAL A 212 12.69 6.30 8.49
N GLU A 213 11.42 5.97 8.74
CA GLU A 213 10.99 4.67 9.24
C GLU A 213 9.93 4.08 8.31
N LEU A 214 9.99 2.77 8.06
CA LEU A 214 8.95 2.08 7.30
C LEU A 214 7.62 2.07 8.05
N LEU A 215 6.51 2.15 7.30
CA LEU A 215 5.20 1.82 7.85
C LEU A 215 5.10 0.31 8.09
N LEU A 216 4.74 -0.06 9.31
CA LEU A 216 4.67 -1.42 9.80
C LEU A 216 3.21 -1.83 9.98
N PRO A 217 2.67 -2.69 9.11
CA PRO A 217 1.41 -3.35 9.40
C PRO A 217 1.63 -4.38 10.53
N PRO A 218 0.57 -4.75 11.27
CA PRO A 218 0.66 -5.76 12.33
C PRO A 218 1.25 -7.10 11.86
N GLU A 219 1.92 -7.81 12.77
CA GLU A 219 2.55 -9.12 12.54
C GLU A 219 1.59 -10.27 12.23
N ASP A 220 0.27 -10.03 12.26
CA ASP A 220 -0.74 -11.00 11.80
C ASP A 220 -1.39 -10.61 10.46
N SER A 221 -0.99 -9.48 9.86
CA SER A 221 -1.49 -9.03 8.55
C SER A 221 -1.12 -9.98 7.40
N ILE A 222 -1.99 -10.12 6.41
CA ILE A 222 -1.78 -11.07 5.31
C ILE A 222 -1.10 -10.34 4.14
N PRO A 223 0.03 -10.83 3.58
CA PRO A 223 0.61 -10.26 2.36
C PRO A 223 -0.41 -10.23 1.22
N GLY A 224 -0.54 -9.08 0.57
CA GLY A 224 -1.52 -8.79 -0.47
C GLY A 224 -2.88 -8.31 0.04
N GLU A 225 -3.11 -8.27 1.35
CA GLU A 225 -4.29 -7.60 1.88
C GLU A 225 -4.27 -6.12 1.51
N ARG A 226 -5.40 -5.65 0.96
CA ARG A 226 -5.61 -4.24 0.68
C ARG A 226 -5.96 -3.48 1.95
N ILE A 227 -5.24 -2.39 2.15
CA ILE A 227 -5.38 -1.49 3.28
C ILE A 227 -6.50 -0.49 2.98
N TRP A 228 -7.28 -0.17 4.02
CA TRP A 228 -8.34 0.83 3.94
C TRP A 228 -8.17 1.88 5.05
N PHE A 229 -8.88 3.00 4.90
CA PHE A 229 -8.86 4.10 5.85
C PHE A 229 -10.20 4.20 6.58
N GLY A 230 -10.17 4.32 7.91
CA GLY A 230 -11.37 4.57 8.70
C GLY A 230 -11.88 3.36 9.49
N SER A 231 -13.18 3.10 9.43
CA SER A 231 -13.87 2.02 10.16
C SER A 231 -13.96 0.73 9.34
N GLN A 232 -14.57 -0.33 9.89
CA GLN A 232 -14.81 -1.56 9.13
C GLN A 232 -15.85 -1.35 8.02
N ASP A 233 -16.82 -0.47 8.22
CA ASP A 233 -17.85 -0.15 7.22
C ASP A 233 -17.24 0.52 5.98
N ASP A 234 -16.16 1.28 6.17
CA ASP A 234 -15.39 1.88 5.07
C ASP A 234 -14.71 0.82 4.21
N LYS A 235 -14.31 -0.33 4.80
CA LYS A 235 -13.71 -1.44 4.05
C LYS A 235 -14.69 -2.02 3.04
N GLU A 236 -15.95 -2.20 3.44
CA GLU A 236 -16.99 -2.78 2.58
C GLU A 236 -17.41 -1.84 1.46
N LYS A 237 -17.30 -0.53 1.69
CA LYS A 237 -17.61 0.52 0.70
C LYS A 237 -16.42 0.88 -0.19
N GLN A 238 -15.24 0.33 0.07
CA GLN A 238 -14.03 0.68 -0.65
C GLN A 238 -14.19 0.28 -2.13
N PRO A 239 -14.10 1.23 -3.09
CA PRO A 239 -14.16 0.93 -4.51
C PRO A 239 -12.96 0.10 -4.95
N ASP A 240 -13.07 -0.57 -6.09
CA ASP A 240 -11.95 -1.28 -6.69
C ASP A 240 -10.74 -0.36 -6.94
N ALA A 241 -9.54 -0.94 -6.81
CA ALA A 241 -8.29 -0.24 -7.05
C ALA A 241 -8.26 0.38 -8.45
N ALA A 242 -7.96 1.68 -8.52
CA ALA A 242 -7.87 2.37 -9.80
C ALA A 242 -6.64 1.93 -10.59
N THR A 243 -6.74 2.01 -11.92
CA THR A 243 -5.65 1.67 -12.83
C THR A 243 -4.50 2.69 -12.73
N ALA A 244 -3.27 2.26 -13.00
CA ALA A 244 -2.09 3.14 -12.95
C ALA A 244 -2.20 4.38 -13.85
N ASN A 245 -2.93 4.28 -14.97
CA ASN A 245 -3.19 5.41 -15.85
C ASN A 245 -4.13 6.45 -15.21
N GLN A 246 -5.14 6.01 -14.45
CA GLN A 246 -6.04 6.90 -13.75
C GLN A 246 -5.31 7.63 -12.62
N ILE A 247 -4.49 6.90 -11.84
CA ILE A 247 -3.66 7.48 -10.77
C ILE A 247 -2.76 8.58 -11.32
N GLN A 248 -2.05 8.31 -12.42
CA GLN A 248 -1.13 9.29 -13.00
C GLN A 248 -1.86 10.50 -13.63
N LYS A 249 -2.96 10.27 -14.36
CA LYS A 249 -3.69 11.37 -15.05
C LYS A 249 -4.36 12.31 -14.06
N LYS A 250 -4.93 11.78 -12.98
CA LYS A 250 -5.63 12.55 -11.96
C LYS A 250 -4.69 13.03 -10.83
N LYS A 251 -3.42 12.64 -10.85
CA LYS A 251 -2.43 12.95 -9.79
C LYS A 251 -2.97 12.64 -8.39
N ILE A 252 -3.61 11.46 -8.26
CA ILE A 252 -4.32 11.05 -7.05
C ILE A 252 -3.34 10.95 -5.87
N TRP A 253 -2.16 10.35 -6.11
CA TRP A 253 -1.15 10.23 -5.08
C TRP A 253 -0.71 11.61 -4.55
N GLU A 254 -0.43 12.55 -5.45
CA GLU A 254 0.01 13.90 -5.09
C GLU A 254 -1.08 14.71 -4.36
N MET A 255 -2.35 14.40 -4.61
CA MET A 255 -3.49 14.98 -3.88
C MET A 255 -3.63 14.40 -2.47
N VAL A 256 -3.41 13.10 -2.31
CA VAL A 256 -3.61 12.37 -1.04
C VAL A 256 -2.40 12.49 -0.11
N GLN A 257 -1.19 12.46 -0.65
CA GLN A 257 0.07 12.42 0.10
C GLN A 257 0.18 13.49 1.20
N PRO A 258 -0.18 14.78 1.00
CA PRO A 258 -0.05 15.81 2.04
C PRO A 258 -0.92 15.55 3.28
N HIS A 259 -1.95 14.71 3.15
CA HIS A 259 -2.90 14.37 4.21
C HIS A 259 -2.54 13.08 4.94
N LEU A 260 -1.58 12.30 4.42
CA LEU A 260 -1.07 11.09 5.07
C LEU A 260 0.03 11.47 6.07
N LYS A 261 -0.26 11.25 7.36
CA LYS A 261 0.65 11.55 8.46
C LYS A 261 0.60 10.48 9.54
N THR A 262 1.57 10.49 10.45
CA THR A 262 1.46 9.72 11.70
C THR A 262 0.82 10.56 12.81
N ASP A 263 0.06 9.92 13.69
CA ASP A 263 -0.51 10.56 14.87
C ASP A 263 0.47 10.58 16.07
N ALA A 264 0.01 11.03 17.24
CA ALA A 264 0.80 11.02 18.48
C ALA A 264 1.10 9.60 19.00
N SER A 265 0.35 8.61 18.52
CA SER A 265 0.44 7.19 18.84
C SER A 265 1.29 6.42 17.82
N CYS A 266 2.00 7.12 16.91
CA CYS A 266 2.77 6.53 15.82
C CYS A 266 1.93 5.73 14.80
N THR A 267 0.61 5.89 14.79
CA THR A 267 -0.32 5.26 13.84
C THR A 267 -0.39 6.07 12.56
N ALA A 268 -0.36 5.41 11.41
CA ALA A 268 -0.56 6.05 10.12
C ALA A 268 -2.03 6.42 9.92
N VAL A 269 -2.30 7.69 9.60
CA VAL A 269 -3.65 8.25 9.44
C VAL A 269 -3.74 9.09 8.17
N LEU A 270 -4.93 9.09 7.56
CA LEU A 270 -5.33 10.01 6.50
C LEU A 270 -6.36 10.99 7.10
N GLY A 271 -5.93 12.20 7.47
CA GLY A 271 -6.80 13.11 8.23
C GLY A 271 -7.25 12.44 9.54
N PRO A 272 -8.57 12.29 9.82
CA PRO A 272 -9.05 11.56 10.99
C PRO A 272 -9.17 10.04 10.79
N HIS A 273 -8.92 9.53 9.58
CA HIS A 273 -9.14 8.13 9.25
C HIS A 273 -7.85 7.29 9.44
N PRO A 274 -7.80 6.38 10.42
CA PRO A 274 -6.62 5.54 10.61
C PRO A 274 -6.47 4.51 9.49
N MET A 275 -5.23 4.21 9.14
CA MET A 275 -4.86 3.16 8.20
C MET A 275 -4.98 1.78 8.88
N ARG A 276 -5.76 0.87 8.28
CA ARG A 276 -6.12 -0.42 8.88
C ARG A 276 -5.86 -1.62 7.98
N THR A 277 -5.55 -2.74 8.62
CA THR A 277 -5.55 -4.10 8.06
C THR A 277 -6.54 -4.97 8.85
N SER A 278 -6.82 -6.19 8.38
CA SER A 278 -7.65 -7.16 9.11
C SER A 278 -7.12 -7.49 10.50
N ALA A 279 -5.80 -7.40 10.68
CA ALA A 279 -5.12 -7.69 11.93
C ALA A 279 -5.02 -6.48 12.89
N GLY A 280 -5.14 -5.25 12.40
CA GLY A 280 -5.03 -4.06 13.25
C GLY A 280 -4.61 -2.78 12.53
N LEU A 281 -4.04 -1.84 13.29
CA LEU A 281 -3.61 -0.54 12.79
C LEU A 281 -2.19 -0.59 12.22
N VAL A 282 -1.95 0.16 11.15
CA VAL A 282 -0.59 0.36 10.63
C VAL A 282 0.12 1.42 11.47
N THR A 283 1.32 1.08 11.94
CA THR A 283 2.10 1.93 12.86
C THR A 283 3.51 2.17 12.36
N THR A 284 4.23 3.05 13.04
CA THR A 284 5.66 3.33 12.87
C THR A 284 6.38 3.05 14.17
N THR A 285 7.71 3.03 14.15
CA THR A 285 8.48 2.62 15.33
C THR A 285 8.50 3.73 16.39
N SER A 286 8.79 4.96 15.96
CA SER A 286 8.92 6.09 16.88
C SER A 286 8.47 7.45 16.30
N LEU A 287 8.31 7.57 14.98
CA LEU A 287 8.01 8.84 14.33
C LEU A 287 6.55 9.29 14.53
N LYS A 288 6.38 10.37 15.29
CA LYS A 288 5.09 11.04 15.55
C LYS A 288 4.92 12.28 14.69
N HIS A 289 3.70 12.56 14.25
CA HIS A 289 3.39 13.73 13.42
C HIS A 289 4.28 13.85 12.15
N ALA A 290 4.78 12.71 11.67
CA ALA A 290 5.66 12.61 10.53
C ALA A 290 4.86 12.55 9.24
N ASN A 291 5.47 13.01 8.14
CA ASN A 291 4.87 12.92 6.82
C ASN A 291 5.08 11.52 6.26
N ILE A 292 4.07 10.99 5.57
CA ILE A 292 4.17 9.68 4.92
C ILE A 292 4.48 9.90 3.43
N SER A 293 5.47 9.17 2.93
CA SER A 293 5.96 9.24 1.54
C SER A 293 6.23 7.86 0.95
#